data_AF-A0AAU9JRP0-F1
#
_entry.id   AF-A0AAU9JRP0-F1
#
_cell.length_a   1.000
_cell.length_b   1.000
_cell.length_c   1.000
_cell.angle_alpha   90.00
_cell.angle_beta   90.00
_cell.angle_gamma   90.00
#
_symmetry.space_group_name_H-M   'P 1'
#
loop_
_entity.id
_entity.type
_entity.pdbx_description
1 polymer ?
#
loop_
_entity_poly.entity_id
_entity_poly.type
_entity_poly.pdbx_seq_one_letter_code
_entity_poly.pdbx_strand_id
1 'polypeptide(L)'
;MAGNEIKSGWIEKRSQYLKSWRERWLVLSPLFLQTYKTPTDQEHATMSLELSTIDEAVPSEFEIAKEHCFRITAQGTRYYIATDTDQEMCSWLNIINHARHIQSVPLLSINCMQEKKATSEVCLIATFSKIKELLHEREEEMVNELEECQRNYIEKVEQELSELTQTLDVENENYRYFTEIYKKEDSLINKIRKIQAGRRNNLSFKEFDSLNCSTLSVSIKEEVLKNLINFSTRVSLVNPMEVSIRRTNITRALKWRYTGERIDALTFMVSSDVKLTGVGICAPYKQGGSVTVKDFQIVKGKYTNSSSVYKNPSRINITYSPENSVTKVPVVGGLKIKKFAWYSVIFCIEGDHTYKCVDCSQKVQGPGDVEWEFTNTSFHQSHQNNRCDTVCGPIADFYYMQLQKNDM
;
A
#
# COMPACT_ATOMS: atom_id res chain seq x y z
N MET A 1 4.13 -41.49 2.15
CA MET A 1 5.23 -40.71 2.76
C MET A 1 4.62 -39.47 3.38
N ALA A 2 4.29 -39.56 4.67
CA ALA A 2 3.63 -38.50 5.44
C ALA A 2 4.66 -37.91 6.41
N GLY A 3 5.00 -36.63 6.29
CA GLY A 3 6.03 -36.08 7.18
C GLY A 3 6.42 -34.63 7.05
N ASN A 4 5.73 -33.79 6.26
CA ASN A 4 5.96 -32.34 6.29
C ASN A 4 4.69 -31.61 5.85
N GLU A 5 3.63 -31.75 6.64
CA GLU A 5 2.38 -30.99 6.48
C GLU A 5 2.44 -29.76 7.39
N ILE A 6 2.28 -28.57 6.82
CA ILE A 6 2.27 -27.28 7.53
C ILE A 6 0.87 -26.98 8.05
N LYS A 7 -0.15 -27.15 7.20
CA LYS A 7 -1.57 -27.00 7.55
C LYS A 7 -2.41 -27.89 6.64
N SER A 8 -3.46 -28.49 7.18
CA SER A 8 -4.48 -29.18 6.41
C SER A 8 -5.88 -28.86 6.91
N GLY A 9 -6.88 -29.11 6.06
CA GLY A 9 -8.29 -28.89 6.41
C GLY A 9 -9.24 -29.13 5.26
N TRP A 10 -10.52 -29.28 5.58
CA TRP A 10 -11.60 -29.34 4.59
C TRP A 10 -11.88 -27.96 4.01
N ILE A 11 -12.05 -27.90 2.69
CA ILE A 11 -12.45 -26.71 1.94
C ILE A 11 -13.42 -27.07 0.82
N GLU A 12 -14.13 -26.09 0.27
CA GLU A 12 -14.85 -26.25 -0.99
C GLU A 12 -14.01 -25.71 -2.15
N LYS A 13 -13.69 -26.56 -3.13
CA LYS A 13 -12.94 -26.15 -4.33
C LYS A 13 -13.86 -26.09 -5.54
N ARG A 14 -13.78 -25.01 -6.32
CA ARG A 14 -14.48 -24.92 -7.60
C ARG A 14 -13.76 -25.76 -8.65
N SER A 15 -14.50 -26.64 -9.32
CA SER A 15 -14.01 -27.42 -10.46
C SER A 15 -13.63 -26.49 -11.61
N GLN A 16 -12.46 -26.71 -12.21
CA GLN A 16 -12.03 -25.92 -13.37
C GLN A 16 -12.91 -26.16 -14.59
N TYR A 17 -13.33 -27.41 -14.82
CA TYR A 17 -14.14 -27.80 -15.96
C TYR A 17 -15.63 -27.61 -15.70
N LEU A 18 -16.14 -28.19 -14.60
CA LEU A 18 -17.58 -28.23 -14.32
C LEU A 18 -18.10 -26.96 -13.64
N LYS A 19 -17.21 -26.09 -13.17
CA LYS A 19 -17.52 -24.85 -12.43
C LYS A 19 -18.37 -25.04 -11.17
N SER A 20 -18.58 -26.27 -10.72
CA SER A 20 -19.28 -26.65 -9.49
C SER A 20 -18.32 -26.73 -8.30
N TRP A 21 -18.83 -26.45 -7.10
CA TRP A 21 -18.10 -26.56 -5.84
C TRP A 21 -18.11 -28.00 -5.34
N ARG A 22 -16.97 -28.47 -4.85
CA ARG A 22 -16.83 -29.80 -4.25
C ARG A 22 -15.90 -29.73 -3.05
N GLU A 23 -16.29 -30.41 -1.99
CA GLU A 23 -15.47 -30.56 -0.79
C GLU A 23 -14.17 -31.32 -1.10
N ARG A 24 -13.03 -30.81 -0.63
CA ARG A 24 -11.71 -31.41 -0.79
C ARG A 24 -10.88 -31.19 0.47
N TRP A 25 -9.99 -32.12 0.74
CA TRP A 25 -8.98 -31.98 1.79
C TRP A 25 -7.79 -31.21 1.22
N LEU A 26 -7.57 -29.98 1.67
CA LEU A 26 -6.44 -29.14 1.28
C LEU A 26 -5.27 -29.41 2.22
N VAL A 27 -4.08 -29.57 1.65
CA VAL A 27 -2.83 -29.82 2.37
C VAL A 27 -1.80 -28.83 1.84
N LEU A 28 -1.25 -28.04 2.76
CA LEU A 28 -0.07 -27.21 2.51
C LEU A 28 1.15 -27.92 3.09
N SER A 29 2.11 -28.20 2.22
CA SER A 29 3.43 -28.75 2.54
C SER A 29 4.51 -27.71 2.20
N PRO A 30 5.77 -27.86 2.65
CA PRO A 30 6.83 -26.90 2.38
C PRO A 30 7.05 -26.57 0.91
N LEU A 31 6.76 -27.50 -0.01
CA LEU A 31 6.95 -27.34 -1.45
C LEU A 31 5.66 -27.21 -2.26
N PHE A 32 4.55 -27.76 -1.76
CA PHE A 32 3.34 -27.93 -2.55
C PHE A 32 2.08 -27.56 -1.78
N LEU A 33 1.11 -27.04 -2.51
CA LEU A 33 -0.28 -26.91 -2.11
C LEU A 33 -1.12 -27.91 -2.90
N GLN A 34 -1.69 -28.90 -2.21
CA GLN A 34 -2.35 -30.04 -2.82
C GLN A 34 -3.77 -30.22 -2.29
N THR A 35 -4.68 -30.75 -3.12
CA THR A 35 -6.04 -31.11 -2.68
C THR A 35 -6.36 -32.56 -2.97
N TYR A 36 -7.03 -33.23 -2.05
CA TYR A 36 -7.38 -34.65 -2.13
C TYR A 36 -8.88 -34.86 -1.98
N LYS A 37 -9.37 -36.02 -2.42
CA LYS A 37 -10.77 -36.40 -2.20
C LYS A 37 -11.05 -36.68 -0.73
N THR A 38 -10.12 -37.34 -0.05
CA THR A 38 -10.20 -37.66 1.38
C THR A 38 -8.83 -37.44 2.04
N PRO A 39 -8.77 -37.27 3.37
CA PRO A 39 -7.50 -37.14 4.09
C PRO A 39 -6.61 -38.39 3.99
N THR A 40 -7.19 -39.56 3.70
CA THR A 40 -6.49 -40.84 3.59
C THR A 40 -5.95 -41.11 2.18
N ASP A 41 -6.51 -40.47 1.15
CA ASP A 41 -6.14 -40.64 -0.25
C ASP A 41 -5.09 -39.60 -0.68
N GLN A 42 -3.96 -39.53 0.05
CA GLN A 42 -2.87 -38.58 -0.24
C GLN A 42 -1.99 -38.99 -1.42
N GLU A 43 -2.22 -40.15 -2.01
CA GLU A 43 -1.49 -40.63 -3.20
C GLU A 43 -2.04 -40.03 -4.50
N HIS A 44 -3.31 -39.58 -4.50
CA HIS A 44 -3.98 -39.08 -5.68
C HIS A 44 -4.47 -37.62 -5.52
N ALA A 45 -3.53 -36.69 -5.65
CA ALA A 45 -3.83 -35.27 -5.63
C ALA A 45 -4.76 -34.87 -6.80
N THR A 46 -5.90 -34.25 -6.47
CA THR A 46 -6.85 -33.66 -7.44
C THR A 46 -6.45 -32.26 -7.92
N MET A 47 -5.48 -31.65 -7.24
CA MET A 47 -4.74 -30.45 -7.64
C MET A 47 -3.39 -30.52 -6.94
N SER A 48 -2.30 -30.19 -7.64
CA SER A 48 -0.97 -30.07 -7.06
C SER A 48 -0.32 -28.82 -7.63
N LEU A 49 -0.09 -27.82 -6.78
CA LEU A 49 0.58 -26.57 -7.14
C LEU A 49 1.89 -26.50 -6.38
N GLU A 50 3.00 -26.27 -7.07
CA GLU A 50 4.26 -25.92 -6.42
C GLU A 50 4.18 -24.49 -5.93
N LEU A 51 4.63 -24.20 -4.70
CA LEU A 51 4.45 -22.87 -4.11
C LEU A 51 5.20 -21.79 -4.90
N SER A 52 6.36 -22.12 -5.47
CA SER A 52 7.14 -21.26 -6.37
C SER A 52 6.36 -20.79 -7.61
N THR A 53 5.34 -21.54 -8.02
CA THR A 53 4.52 -21.24 -9.22
C THR A 53 3.28 -20.39 -8.91
N ILE A 54 3.03 -20.08 -7.64
CA ILE A 54 1.87 -19.28 -7.21
C ILE A 54 2.20 -17.80 -7.34
N ASP A 55 1.64 -17.17 -8.36
CA ASP A 55 1.78 -15.74 -8.66
C ASP A 55 1.06 -14.88 -7.60
N GLU A 56 -0.13 -15.30 -7.19
CA GLU A 56 -1.02 -14.51 -6.33
C GLU A 56 -1.99 -15.41 -5.56
N ALA A 57 -2.20 -15.14 -4.26
CA ALA A 57 -3.29 -15.69 -3.47
C ALA A 57 -4.03 -14.55 -2.76
N VAL A 58 -5.28 -14.30 -3.15
CA VAL A 58 -6.09 -13.14 -2.71
C VAL A 58 -7.57 -13.48 -2.50
N PRO A 59 -8.32 -12.72 -1.67
CA PRO A 59 -9.76 -12.89 -1.56
C PRO A 59 -10.49 -12.72 -2.91
N SER A 60 -11.53 -13.53 -3.15
CA SER A 60 -12.26 -13.55 -4.43
C SER A 60 -13.77 -13.71 -4.29
N GLU A 61 -14.32 -13.45 -3.10
CA GLU A 61 -15.76 -13.54 -2.82
C GLU A 61 -16.64 -12.83 -3.85
N PHE A 62 -16.18 -11.68 -4.35
CA PHE A 62 -16.91 -10.86 -5.32
C PHE A 62 -16.74 -11.32 -6.77
N GLU A 63 -15.68 -12.06 -7.11
CA GLU A 63 -15.45 -12.55 -8.47
C GLU A 63 -16.40 -13.71 -8.80
N ILE A 64 -16.83 -14.49 -7.80
CA ILE A 64 -17.69 -15.67 -7.97
C ILE A 64 -18.99 -15.61 -7.16
N ALA A 65 -19.20 -14.55 -6.36
CA ALA A 65 -20.35 -14.42 -5.47
C ALA A 65 -20.49 -15.62 -4.51
N LYS A 66 -19.37 -16.09 -3.94
CA LYS A 66 -19.30 -17.16 -2.94
C LYS A 66 -18.60 -16.62 -1.70
N GLU A 67 -19.21 -16.75 -0.53
CA GLU A 67 -18.65 -16.25 0.73
C GLU A 67 -17.40 -17.03 1.15
N HIS A 68 -16.54 -16.38 1.95
CA HIS A 68 -15.32 -16.97 2.52
C HIS A 68 -14.39 -17.61 1.48
N CYS A 69 -14.37 -16.99 0.29
CA CYS A 69 -13.73 -17.50 -0.92
C CYS A 69 -12.49 -16.69 -1.28
N PHE A 70 -11.44 -17.40 -1.65
CA PHE A 70 -10.20 -16.84 -2.16
C PHE A 70 -9.77 -17.50 -3.47
N ARG A 71 -8.96 -16.78 -4.24
CA ARG A 71 -8.41 -17.19 -5.52
C ARG A 71 -6.91 -17.37 -5.38
N ILE A 72 -6.42 -18.45 -5.96
CA ILE A 72 -4.99 -18.69 -6.20
C ILE A 72 -4.77 -18.60 -7.71
N THR A 73 -3.78 -17.84 -8.15
CA THR A 73 -3.32 -17.83 -9.54
C THR A 73 -1.94 -18.42 -9.61
N ALA A 74 -1.80 -19.46 -10.42
CA ALA A 74 -0.55 -20.14 -10.67
C ALA A 74 -0.45 -20.46 -12.15
N GLN A 75 0.66 -20.08 -12.79
CA GLN A 75 0.91 -20.31 -14.21
C GLN A 75 -0.25 -19.82 -15.10
N GLY A 76 -0.79 -18.64 -14.80
CA GLY A 76 -1.93 -18.04 -15.51
C GLY A 76 -3.29 -18.70 -15.27
N THR A 77 -3.36 -19.76 -14.46
CA THR A 77 -4.60 -20.48 -14.15
C THR A 77 -5.16 -20.05 -12.79
N ARG A 78 -6.47 -19.75 -12.74
CA ARG A 78 -7.18 -19.34 -11.51
C ARG A 78 -7.88 -20.52 -10.84
N TYR A 79 -7.54 -20.76 -9.58
CA TYR A 79 -8.18 -21.73 -8.70
C TYR A 79 -8.99 -21.00 -7.64
N TYR A 80 -10.19 -21.48 -7.34
CA TYR A 80 -11.07 -20.85 -6.36
C TYR A 80 -11.41 -21.83 -5.26
N ILE A 81 -11.23 -21.37 -4.03
CA ILE A 81 -11.34 -22.14 -2.80
C ILE A 81 -12.19 -21.35 -1.83
N ALA A 82 -13.19 -21.97 -1.23
CA ALA A 82 -14.02 -21.41 -0.18
C ALA A 82 -13.82 -22.21 1.11
N THR A 83 -13.96 -21.53 2.23
CA THR A 83 -13.81 -22.08 3.59
C THR A 83 -15.09 -21.85 4.38
N ASP A 84 -15.21 -22.44 5.56
CA ASP A 84 -16.43 -22.30 6.37
C ASP A 84 -16.55 -20.93 7.04
N THR A 85 -15.43 -20.21 7.24
CA THR A 85 -15.40 -18.94 7.96
C THR A 85 -14.37 -17.96 7.40
N ASP A 86 -14.61 -16.66 7.61
CA ASP A 86 -13.64 -15.59 7.28
C ASP A 86 -12.28 -15.79 7.96
N GLN A 87 -12.27 -16.37 9.17
CA GLN A 87 -11.04 -16.63 9.92
C GLN A 87 -10.20 -17.72 9.25
N GLU A 88 -10.82 -18.81 8.80
CA GLU A 88 -10.11 -19.87 8.07
C GLU A 88 -9.64 -19.38 6.71
N MET A 89 -10.44 -18.62 5.97
CA MET A 89 -10.00 -17.98 4.72
C MET A 89 -8.75 -17.12 4.94
N CYS A 90 -8.76 -16.23 5.95
CA CYS A 90 -7.61 -15.39 6.28
C CYS A 90 -6.40 -16.23 6.72
N SER A 91 -6.62 -17.27 7.52
CA SER A 91 -5.55 -18.19 7.97
C SER A 91 -4.86 -18.86 6.78
N TRP A 92 -5.64 -19.41 5.85
CA TRP A 92 -5.13 -20.03 4.62
C TRP A 92 -4.38 -19.04 3.72
N LEU A 93 -4.95 -17.85 3.48
CA LEU A 93 -4.31 -16.81 2.68
C LEU A 93 -2.97 -16.37 3.28
N ASN A 94 -2.92 -16.14 4.60
CA ASN A 94 -1.70 -15.70 5.27
C ASN A 94 -0.60 -16.76 5.16
N ILE A 95 -0.91 -18.03 5.45
CA ILE A 95 0.10 -19.08 5.47
C ILE A 95 0.57 -19.48 4.06
N ILE A 96 -0.32 -19.45 3.05
CA ILE A 96 0.06 -19.69 1.65
C ILE A 96 0.95 -18.56 1.13
N ASN A 97 0.58 -17.30 1.40
CA ASN A 97 1.40 -16.15 1.00
C ASN A 97 2.75 -16.16 1.73
N HIS A 98 2.80 -16.51 3.00
CA HIS A 98 4.06 -16.63 3.72
C HIS A 98 4.94 -17.76 3.15
N ALA A 99 4.38 -18.95 2.94
CA ALA A 99 5.13 -20.12 2.47
C ALA A 99 5.68 -19.93 1.04
N ARG A 100 4.92 -19.31 0.12
CA ARG A 100 5.41 -19.04 -1.24
C ARG A 100 6.56 -18.03 -1.28
N HIS A 101 6.62 -17.09 -0.33
CA HIS A 101 7.70 -16.11 -0.22
C HIS A 101 8.96 -16.71 0.45
N ILE A 102 8.83 -17.68 1.35
CA ILE A 102 9.99 -18.42 1.89
C ILE A 102 10.70 -19.20 0.77
N GLN A 103 9.95 -19.78 -0.17
CA GLN A 103 10.52 -20.54 -1.29
C GLN A 103 11.22 -19.69 -2.36
N SER A 104 10.93 -18.39 -2.43
CA SER A 104 11.67 -17.48 -3.32
C SER A 104 13.10 -17.21 -2.86
N VAL A 105 13.54 -17.83 -1.75
CA VAL A 105 14.93 -17.93 -1.31
C VAL A 105 15.37 -19.41 -1.47
N PRO A 106 16.49 -19.71 -2.15
CA PRO A 106 16.92 -21.11 -2.34
C PRO A 106 17.35 -21.71 -1.01
N LEU A 107 16.60 -22.70 -0.48
CA LEU A 107 16.95 -23.40 0.75
C LEU A 107 17.44 -24.82 0.47
N LEU A 108 18.73 -25.03 0.70
CA LEU A 108 19.36 -26.33 0.85
C LEU A 108 18.75 -27.06 2.07
N SER A 109 17.96 -28.09 1.76
CA SER A 109 17.79 -29.35 2.49
C SER A 109 18.11 -29.37 4.00
N ILE A 110 17.09 -29.23 4.84
CA ILE A 110 17.12 -29.75 6.22
C ILE A 110 16.44 -31.13 6.22
N ASN A 111 17.25 -32.17 6.08
CA ASN A 111 16.90 -33.52 6.55
C ASN A 111 17.52 -33.67 7.94
N CYS A 112 16.73 -33.52 9.01
CA CYS A 112 17.10 -34.15 10.27
C CYS A 112 15.88 -34.37 11.17
N MET A 113 15.82 -35.59 11.71
CA MET A 113 15.05 -36.04 12.87
C MET A 113 13.67 -36.66 12.62
N GLN A 114 13.71 -37.87 12.06
CA GLN A 114 12.92 -38.97 12.63
C GLN A 114 13.75 -39.61 13.74
N GLU A 115 13.31 -39.57 15.00
CA GLU A 115 13.43 -40.74 15.88
C GLU A 115 12.55 -40.59 17.13
N LYS A 116 11.74 -41.63 17.37
CA LYS A 116 10.90 -41.79 18.56
C LYS A 116 11.76 -42.42 19.66
N LYS A 117 12.07 -41.69 20.73
CA LYS A 117 12.17 -42.20 22.12
C LYS A 117 12.53 -41.06 23.08
N ALA A 118 11.81 -40.99 24.20
CA ALA A 118 12.03 -40.03 25.27
C ALA A 118 13.43 -40.17 25.88
N THR A 119 14.17 -39.06 26.06
CA THR A 119 15.46 -39.04 26.78
C THR A 119 15.64 -37.74 27.58
N SER A 120 15.74 -37.91 28.90
CA SER A 120 16.42 -37.11 29.96
C SER A 120 16.65 -35.59 29.77
N GLU A 121 16.43 -34.80 30.83
CA GLU A 121 16.71 -33.35 30.91
C GLU A 121 18.12 -32.95 30.44
N VAL A 122 19.12 -33.83 30.59
CA VAL A 122 20.50 -33.61 30.11
C VAL A 122 20.58 -33.60 28.57
N CYS A 123 19.76 -34.41 27.90
CA CYS A 123 19.66 -34.46 26.44
C CYS A 123 18.96 -33.21 25.88
N LEU A 124 17.96 -32.67 26.60
CA LEU A 124 17.30 -31.40 26.24
C LEU A 124 18.26 -30.22 26.33
N ILE A 125 19.05 -30.10 27.40
CA ILE A 125 20.02 -29.01 27.57
C ILE A 125 21.07 -29.04 26.46
N ALA A 126 21.62 -30.21 26.13
CA ALA A 126 22.57 -30.36 25.03
C ALA A 126 21.95 -29.99 23.67
N THR A 127 20.69 -30.39 23.45
CA THR A 127 19.94 -30.05 22.23
C THR A 127 19.66 -28.54 22.14
N PHE A 128 19.28 -27.88 23.24
CA PHE A 128 19.07 -26.43 23.27
C PHE A 128 20.37 -25.64 23.04
N SER A 129 21.48 -26.09 23.63
CA SER A 129 22.79 -25.47 23.38
C SER A 129 23.20 -25.60 21.92
N LYS A 130 23.01 -26.77 21.30
CA LYS A 130 23.34 -26.96 19.89
C LYS A 130 22.42 -26.16 18.95
N ILE A 131 21.14 -26.06 19.27
CA ILE A 131 20.19 -25.19 18.53
C ILE A 131 20.62 -23.74 18.65
N LYS A 132 21.06 -23.28 19.83
CA LYS A 132 21.52 -21.91 20.04
C LYS A 132 22.78 -21.58 19.24
N GLU A 133 23.73 -22.51 19.15
CA GLU A 133 24.91 -22.37 18.28
C GLU A 133 24.50 -22.24 16.81
N LEU A 134 23.64 -23.14 16.31
CA LEU A 134 23.17 -23.11 14.93
C LEU A 134 22.37 -21.85 14.59
N LEU A 135 21.57 -21.35 15.53
CA LEU A 135 20.86 -20.08 15.35
C LEU A 135 21.83 -18.89 15.28
N HIS A 136 22.92 -18.92 16.05
CA HIS A 136 23.92 -17.86 16.02
C HIS A 136 24.77 -17.90 14.75
N GLU A 137 25.18 -19.09 14.29
CA GLU A 137 25.85 -19.28 13.00
C GLU A 137 24.95 -18.76 11.85
N ARG A 138 23.64 -19.06 11.91
CA ARG A 138 22.69 -18.58 10.90
C ARG A 138 22.47 -17.06 10.96
N GLU A 139 22.48 -16.48 12.15
CA GLU A 139 22.41 -15.04 12.34
C GLU A 139 23.63 -14.36 11.71
N GLU A 140 24.84 -14.87 11.94
CA GLU A 140 26.07 -14.37 11.30
C GLU A 140 26.04 -14.52 9.78
N GLU A 141 25.56 -15.65 9.25
CA GLU A 141 25.37 -15.84 7.81
C GLU A 141 24.40 -14.81 7.21
N MET A 142 23.25 -14.58 7.84
CA MET A 142 22.27 -13.59 7.37
C MET A 142 22.83 -12.17 7.42
N VAL A 143 23.62 -11.83 8.44
CA VAL A 143 24.29 -10.53 8.52
C VAL A 143 25.30 -10.39 7.38
N ASN A 144 26.10 -11.41 7.09
CA ASN A 144 27.04 -11.39 5.98
C ASN A 144 26.35 -11.26 4.61
N GLU A 145 25.24 -11.98 4.39
CA GLU A 145 24.42 -11.86 3.17
C GLU A 145 23.81 -10.46 3.03
N LEU A 146 23.35 -9.87 4.14
CA LEU A 146 22.79 -8.51 4.16
C LEU A 146 23.88 -7.47 3.85
N GLU A 147 25.07 -7.62 4.42
CA GLU A 147 26.22 -6.76 4.13
C GLU A 147 26.66 -6.86 2.67
N GLU A 148 26.63 -8.05 2.08
CA GLU A 148 26.91 -8.24 0.65
C GLU A 148 25.85 -7.58 -0.23
N CYS A 149 24.57 -7.73 0.10
CA CYS A 149 23.48 -7.04 -0.59
C CYS A 149 23.63 -5.52 -0.50
N GLN A 150 24.01 -5.00 0.67
CA GLN A 150 24.27 -3.58 0.87
C GLN A 150 25.44 -3.10 0.01
N ARG A 151 26.55 -3.86 -0.07
CA ARG A 151 27.69 -3.53 -0.95
C ARG A 151 27.27 -3.46 -2.42
N ASN A 152 26.54 -4.46 -2.90
CA ASN A 152 26.06 -4.50 -4.29
C ASN A 152 25.10 -3.35 -4.60
N TYR A 153 24.26 -2.96 -3.64
CA TYR A 153 23.38 -1.81 -3.79
C TYR A 153 24.16 -0.49 -3.89
N ILE A 154 25.16 -0.29 -3.03
CA ILE A 154 26.02 0.90 -3.06
C ILE A 154 26.75 1.00 -4.41
N GLU A 155 27.36 -0.10 -4.89
CA GLU A 155 28.06 -0.12 -6.18
C GLU A 155 27.13 0.25 -7.34
N LYS A 156 25.89 -0.25 -7.34
CA LYS A 156 24.90 0.10 -8.35
C LYS A 156 24.50 1.58 -8.29
N VAL A 157 24.31 2.13 -7.09
CA VAL A 157 23.99 3.55 -6.90
C VAL A 157 25.15 4.44 -7.35
N GLU A 158 26.40 4.05 -7.07
CA GLU A 158 27.59 4.76 -7.53
C GLU A 158 27.72 4.73 -9.06
N GLN A 159 27.40 3.60 -9.70
CA GLN A 159 27.35 3.50 -11.16
C GLN A 159 26.26 4.41 -11.76
N GLU A 160 25.03 4.35 -11.25
CA GLU A 160 23.93 5.20 -11.71
C GLU A 160 24.25 6.70 -11.51
N LEU A 161 24.88 7.05 -10.38
CA LEU A 161 25.34 8.40 -10.10
C LEU A 161 26.40 8.86 -11.12
N SER A 162 27.37 7.99 -11.44
CA SER A 162 28.39 8.28 -12.46
C SER A 162 27.77 8.52 -13.85
N GLU A 163 26.80 7.70 -14.25
CA GLU A 163 26.09 7.85 -15.53
C GLU A 163 25.27 9.16 -15.57
N LEU A 164 24.60 9.51 -14.46
CA LEU A 164 23.87 10.76 -14.31
C LEU A 164 24.80 11.98 -14.34
N THR A 165 25.94 11.94 -13.65
CA THR A 165 26.93 13.02 -13.66
C THR A 165 27.48 13.25 -15.06
N GLN A 166 27.83 12.18 -15.78
CA GLN A 166 28.28 12.29 -17.17
C GLN A 166 27.20 12.91 -18.08
N THR A 167 25.93 12.52 -17.89
CA THR A 167 24.80 13.09 -18.64
C THR A 167 24.60 14.57 -18.32
N LEU A 168 24.73 14.94 -17.05
CA LEU A 168 24.61 16.32 -16.59
C LEU A 168 25.74 17.21 -17.15
N ASP A 169 26.97 16.71 -17.20
CA ASP A 169 28.11 17.43 -17.79
C ASP A 169 27.89 17.69 -19.27
N VAL A 170 27.40 16.70 -20.03
CA VAL A 170 27.04 16.85 -21.44
C VAL A 170 25.93 17.89 -21.63
N GLU A 171 24.89 17.88 -20.79
CA GLU A 171 23.83 18.90 -20.87
C GLU A 171 24.31 20.30 -20.47
N ASN A 172 25.24 20.42 -19.53
CA ASN A 172 25.87 21.69 -19.17
C ASN A 172 26.71 22.25 -20.34
N GLU A 173 27.45 21.40 -21.06
CA GLU A 173 28.16 21.80 -22.28
C GLU A 173 27.20 22.24 -23.38
N ASN A 174 26.11 21.49 -23.59
CA ASN A 174 25.05 21.85 -24.53
C ASN A 174 24.42 23.20 -24.17
N TYR A 175 24.11 23.43 -22.89
CA TYR A 175 23.55 24.69 -22.42
C TYR A 175 24.48 25.87 -22.68
N ARG A 176 25.80 25.71 -22.42
CA ARG A 176 26.81 26.74 -22.73
C ARG A 176 26.86 27.02 -24.23
N TYR A 177 26.88 25.98 -25.05
CA TYR A 177 26.88 26.09 -26.51
C TYR A 177 25.64 26.84 -27.04
N PHE A 178 24.44 26.50 -26.57
CA PHE A 178 23.21 27.20 -26.96
C PHE A 178 23.18 28.66 -26.49
N THR A 179 23.69 28.91 -25.27
CA THR A 179 23.79 30.27 -24.74
C THR A 179 24.73 31.14 -25.58
N GLU A 180 25.84 30.59 -26.06
CA GLU A 180 26.73 31.30 -26.99
C GLU A 180 26.07 31.60 -28.34
N ILE A 181 25.36 30.64 -28.93
CA ILE A 181 24.60 30.87 -30.17
C ILE A 181 23.57 31.99 -29.97
N TYR A 182 22.86 31.97 -28.85
CA TYR A 182 21.82 32.96 -28.56
C TYR A 182 22.40 34.37 -28.42
N LYS A 183 23.63 34.50 -27.91
CA LYS A 183 24.35 35.76 -27.73
C LYS A 183 25.02 36.29 -29.00
N LYS A 184 25.53 35.42 -29.89
CA LYS A 184 26.34 35.82 -31.07
C LYS A 184 25.52 36.06 -32.34
N GLU A 185 24.34 35.46 -32.48
CA GLU A 185 23.51 35.59 -33.68
C GLU A 185 22.30 36.50 -33.43
N ASP A 186 21.93 37.33 -34.40
CA ASP A 186 20.71 38.17 -34.31
C ASP A 186 19.54 37.59 -35.10
N SER A 187 19.82 36.84 -36.17
CA SER A 187 18.79 36.20 -36.99
C SER A 187 18.20 34.96 -36.31
N LEU A 188 16.90 35.01 -36.02
CA LEU A 188 16.15 33.90 -35.41
C LEU A 188 16.26 32.59 -36.23
N ILE A 189 16.27 32.70 -37.56
CA ILE A 189 16.38 31.55 -38.47
C ILE A 189 17.77 30.90 -38.36
N ASN A 190 18.83 31.71 -38.24
CA ASN A 190 20.18 31.20 -38.08
C ASN A 190 20.40 30.59 -36.69
N LYS A 191 19.78 31.14 -35.64
CA LYS A 191 19.75 30.52 -34.30
C LYS A 191 19.16 29.12 -34.37
N ILE A 192 17.99 28.97 -34.98
CA ILE A 192 17.28 27.69 -35.09
C ILE A 192 18.12 26.67 -35.87
N ARG A 193 18.68 27.05 -37.02
CA ARG A 193 19.53 26.15 -37.84
C ARG A 193 20.79 25.69 -37.09
N LYS A 194 21.47 26.58 -36.36
CA LYS A 194 22.69 26.24 -35.60
C LYS A 194 22.39 25.37 -34.36
N ILE A 195 21.23 25.58 -33.73
CA ILE A 195 20.76 24.73 -32.63
C ILE A 195 20.42 23.33 -33.14
N GLN A 196 19.77 23.21 -34.30
CA GLN A 196 19.44 21.94 -34.95
C GLN A 196 20.67 21.17 -35.44
N ALA A 197 21.73 21.87 -35.85
CA ALA A 197 23.01 21.25 -36.21
C ALA A 197 23.84 20.79 -35.00
N GLY A 198 23.44 21.14 -33.76
CA GLY A 198 24.11 20.72 -32.54
C GLY A 198 23.86 19.25 -32.19
N ARG A 199 24.87 18.57 -31.65
CA ARG A 199 24.77 17.15 -31.27
C ARG A 199 23.84 16.96 -30.07
N ARG A 200 22.69 16.34 -30.29
CA ARG A 200 21.89 15.70 -29.24
C ARG A 200 21.62 14.27 -29.65
N ASN A 201 22.39 13.33 -29.12
CA ASN A 201 22.32 11.93 -29.53
C ASN A 201 20.97 11.25 -29.23
N ASN A 202 20.09 11.86 -28.41
CA ASN A 202 18.82 11.26 -27.95
C ASN A 202 17.55 12.06 -28.24
N LEU A 203 17.56 13.00 -29.20
CA LEU A 203 16.32 13.65 -29.66
C LEU A 203 16.19 13.53 -31.17
N SER A 204 15.15 12.82 -31.64
CA SER A 204 14.77 12.80 -33.05
C SER A 204 14.18 14.16 -33.43
N PHE A 205 15.02 15.14 -33.73
CA PHE A 205 14.56 16.34 -34.40
C PHE A 205 14.20 15.95 -35.84
N LYS A 206 12.90 15.97 -36.19
CA LYS A 206 12.50 15.98 -37.60
C LYS A 206 13.01 17.29 -38.20
N GLU A 207 13.75 17.20 -39.31
CA GLU A 207 14.17 18.37 -40.08
C GLU A 207 12.93 19.21 -40.46
N PHE A 208 13.02 20.53 -40.28
CA PHE A 208 11.95 21.46 -40.63
C PHE A 208 11.98 21.74 -42.14
N ASP A 209 11.48 20.80 -42.93
CA ASP A 209 11.51 20.86 -44.41
C ASP A 209 10.43 21.77 -45.04
N SER A 210 9.74 22.64 -44.28
CA SER A 210 8.54 23.30 -44.82
C SER A 210 8.29 24.70 -44.28
N LEU A 211 9.26 25.60 -44.44
CA LEU A 211 8.98 27.03 -44.44
C LEU A 211 9.31 27.63 -45.80
N ASN A 212 8.48 27.29 -46.79
CA ASN A 212 8.25 28.15 -47.94
C ASN A 212 6.80 28.63 -47.90
N CYS A 213 6.67 29.95 -47.72
CA CYS A 213 5.53 30.83 -47.96
C CYS A 213 4.14 30.19 -48.17
N SER A 214 3.26 30.32 -47.18
CA SER A 214 1.98 31.03 -47.32
C SER A 214 1.20 30.99 -46.00
N THR A 215 0.63 32.13 -45.63
CA THR A 215 -0.24 32.35 -44.46
C THR A 215 -1.36 31.29 -44.39
N LEU A 216 -1.24 30.35 -43.46
CA LEU A 216 -2.29 29.39 -43.15
C LEU A 216 -3.15 29.98 -42.01
N SER A 217 -4.26 30.63 -42.35
CA SER A 217 -5.31 30.97 -41.38
C SER A 217 -6.10 29.70 -41.08
N VAL A 218 -5.83 29.04 -39.95
CA VAL A 218 -6.64 27.93 -39.49
C VAL A 218 -7.85 28.48 -38.74
N SER A 219 -9.02 28.48 -39.39
CA SER A 219 -10.29 28.75 -38.74
C SER A 219 -10.82 27.45 -38.11
N ILE A 220 -10.58 27.28 -36.81
CA ILE A 220 -11.15 26.17 -36.05
C ILE A 220 -12.57 26.60 -35.62
N LYS A 221 -13.58 25.86 -36.07
CA LYS A 221 -14.97 26.08 -35.63
C LYS A 221 -15.06 25.94 -34.11
N GLU A 222 -15.73 26.88 -33.44
CA GLU A 222 -15.82 26.97 -31.98
C GLU A 222 -16.41 25.71 -31.32
N GLU A 223 -17.23 24.96 -32.06
CA GLU A 223 -17.79 23.66 -31.66
C GLU A 223 -16.72 22.56 -31.50
N VAL A 224 -15.66 22.62 -32.30
CA VAL A 224 -14.54 21.68 -32.27
C VAL A 224 -13.60 21.98 -31.09
N LEU A 225 -13.50 23.25 -30.70
CA LEU A 225 -12.74 23.69 -29.52
C LEU A 225 -13.27 23.04 -28.23
N LYS A 226 -14.59 22.87 -28.08
CA LYS A 226 -15.18 22.19 -26.91
C LYS A 226 -14.82 20.71 -26.82
N ASN A 227 -14.57 20.07 -27.96
CA ASN A 227 -14.19 18.65 -28.01
C ASN A 227 -12.67 18.43 -27.88
N LEU A 228 -11.84 19.39 -28.34
CA LEU A 228 -10.38 19.34 -28.18
C LEU A 228 -9.90 19.81 -26.81
N ILE A 229 -10.63 20.73 -26.16
CA ILE A 229 -10.34 21.20 -24.80
C ILE A 229 -11.25 20.45 -23.82
N ASN A 230 -11.12 19.12 -23.79
CA ASN A 230 -11.68 18.32 -22.69
C ASN A 230 -10.57 17.90 -21.73
N PHE A 231 -9.72 18.86 -21.35
CA PHE A 231 -8.85 18.72 -20.19
C PHE A 231 -9.73 18.81 -18.95
N SER A 232 -10.31 17.69 -18.54
CA SER A 232 -10.74 17.49 -17.15
C SER A 232 -9.50 17.33 -16.26
N THR A 233 -8.53 18.24 -16.36
CA THR A 233 -7.46 18.34 -15.37
C THR A 233 -8.11 18.98 -14.15
N ARG A 234 -8.44 18.15 -13.15
CA ARG A 234 -8.83 18.65 -11.83
C ARG A 234 -7.63 19.41 -11.25
N VAL A 235 -7.60 20.71 -11.45
CA VAL A 235 -6.69 21.60 -10.71
C VAL A 235 -7.20 21.66 -9.28
N SER A 236 -6.66 20.80 -8.41
CA SER A 236 -6.83 20.98 -6.97
C SER A 236 -5.83 22.05 -6.54
N LEU A 237 -6.34 23.22 -6.15
CA LEU A 237 -5.55 24.24 -5.49
C LEU A 237 -5.19 23.72 -4.09
N VAL A 238 -4.09 22.98 -3.99
CA VAL A 238 -3.53 22.56 -2.70
C VAL A 238 -2.76 23.75 -2.16
N ASN A 239 -2.95 24.08 -0.89
CA ASN A 239 -2.09 25.05 -0.24
C ASN A 239 -0.66 24.49 -0.25
N PRO A 240 0.34 25.15 -0.87
CA PRO A 240 1.69 24.61 -1.01
C PRO A 240 2.38 24.36 0.33
N MET A 241 1.88 24.93 1.44
CA MET A 241 2.39 24.69 2.79
C MET A 241 1.71 23.52 3.51
N GLU A 242 0.63 22.98 2.95
CA GLU A 242 -0.06 21.83 3.50
C GLU A 242 0.66 20.53 3.13
N VAL A 243 0.98 19.75 4.15
CA VAL A 243 1.59 18.44 4.02
C VAL A 243 0.66 17.37 4.59
N SER A 244 0.92 16.11 4.26
CA SER A 244 0.18 14.99 4.81
C SER A 244 1.10 13.87 5.24
N ILE A 245 0.61 13.07 6.18
CA ILE A 245 1.14 11.75 6.49
C ILE A 245 0.07 10.70 6.24
N ARG A 246 0.51 9.51 5.86
CA ARG A 246 -0.31 8.31 5.76
C ARG A 246 0.23 7.28 6.75
N ARG A 247 -0.66 6.70 7.57
CA ARG A 247 -0.25 5.74 8.60
C ARG A 247 -0.25 4.28 8.14
N THR A 248 -0.52 3.99 6.87
CA THR A 248 -0.84 2.66 6.36
C THR A 248 -0.23 2.43 4.98
N ASN A 249 0.25 1.22 4.72
CA ASN A 249 0.72 0.83 3.38
C ASN A 249 -0.43 0.38 2.47
N ILE A 250 -1.55 -0.06 3.04
CA ILE A 250 -2.66 -0.68 2.32
C ILE A 250 -3.96 0.03 2.69
N THR A 251 -4.42 0.95 1.82
CA THR A 251 -5.66 1.72 1.99
C THR A 251 -6.89 1.09 1.36
N ARG A 252 -6.70 0.09 0.48
CA ARG A 252 -7.78 -0.63 -0.23
C ARG A 252 -7.93 -2.08 0.25
N ALA A 253 -7.95 -2.29 1.56
CA ALA A 253 -8.18 -3.64 2.11
C ALA A 253 -9.69 -3.98 2.13
N LEU A 254 -10.08 -4.91 3.00
CA LEU A 254 -11.47 -5.38 3.14
C LEU A 254 -12.49 -4.25 3.40
N LYS A 255 -13.78 -4.60 3.30
CA LYS A 255 -14.91 -3.71 3.61
C LYS A 255 -14.88 -3.22 5.07
N TRP A 256 -15.01 -1.91 5.27
CA TRP A 256 -15.36 -1.30 6.55
C TRP A 256 -16.84 -0.97 6.56
N ARG A 257 -17.56 -1.42 7.58
CA ARG A 257 -19.02 -1.26 7.67
C ARG A 257 -19.36 -0.13 8.63
N TYR A 258 -20.42 0.59 8.31
CA TYR A 258 -20.96 1.66 9.14
C TYR A 258 -22.38 1.34 9.55
N THR A 259 -22.72 1.72 10.77
CA THR A 259 -24.07 1.56 11.33
C THR A 259 -24.79 2.91 11.49
N GLY A 260 -24.05 4.03 11.40
CA GLY A 260 -24.57 5.36 11.70
C GLY A 260 -24.71 5.70 13.18
N GLU A 261 -24.31 4.77 14.07
CA GLU A 261 -24.34 4.94 15.53
C GLU A 261 -22.98 4.62 16.17
N ARG A 262 -22.27 3.61 15.65
CA ARG A 262 -20.92 3.28 16.11
C ARG A 262 -19.92 4.32 15.64
N ILE A 263 -18.93 4.58 16.49
CA ILE A 263 -17.89 5.57 16.23
C ILE A 263 -16.55 4.91 15.92
N ASP A 264 -15.88 5.46 14.91
CA ASP A 264 -14.48 5.19 14.57
C ASP A 264 -13.61 6.25 15.23
N ALA A 265 -12.67 5.85 16.09
CA ALA A 265 -11.83 6.79 16.80
C ALA A 265 -10.36 6.35 16.84
N LEU A 266 -9.46 7.30 16.63
CA LEU A 266 -8.02 7.08 16.68
C LEU A 266 -7.35 8.19 17.49
N THR A 267 -6.48 7.79 18.42
CA THR A 267 -5.72 8.72 19.27
C THR A 267 -4.36 8.97 18.66
N PHE A 268 -3.92 10.22 18.64
CA PHE A 268 -2.64 10.63 18.10
C PHE A 268 -1.94 11.70 18.96
N MET A 269 -0.64 11.82 18.77
CA MET A 269 0.25 12.84 19.33
C MET A 269 1.28 13.21 18.27
N VAL A 270 1.78 14.44 18.33
CA VAL A 270 2.80 14.97 17.41
C VAL A 270 4.01 15.51 18.18
N SER A 271 5.21 15.41 17.62
CA SER A 271 6.45 15.93 18.24
C SER A 271 6.61 17.46 18.17
N SER A 272 5.88 18.12 17.26
CA SER A 272 5.96 19.55 17.00
C SER A 272 4.57 20.20 16.95
N ASP A 273 4.50 21.51 17.24
CA ASP A 273 3.26 22.28 17.13
C ASP A 273 2.83 22.37 15.66
N VAL A 274 1.63 21.90 15.35
CA VAL A 274 1.09 21.90 13.98
C VAL A 274 -0.32 22.44 13.94
N LYS A 275 -0.74 22.90 12.76
CA LYS A 275 -2.14 23.22 12.46
C LYS A 275 -2.73 22.09 11.65
N LEU A 276 -3.58 21.26 12.26
CA LEU A 276 -4.31 20.19 11.60
C LEU A 276 -5.40 20.78 10.68
N THR A 277 -5.38 20.42 9.41
CA THR A 277 -6.24 20.96 8.36
C THR A 277 -7.22 19.93 7.80
N GLY A 278 -7.01 18.65 8.08
CA GLY A 278 -7.91 17.59 7.65
C GLY A 278 -7.51 16.21 8.15
N VAL A 279 -8.44 15.26 8.02
CA VAL A 279 -8.22 13.84 8.31
C VAL A 279 -8.74 13.03 7.13
N GLY A 280 -7.96 12.07 6.64
CA GLY A 280 -8.30 11.24 5.52
C GLY A 280 -9.07 10.00 5.93
N ILE A 281 -10.26 9.83 5.34
CA ILE A 281 -11.11 8.65 5.51
C ILE A 281 -11.08 7.83 4.22
N CYS A 282 -10.94 6.51 4.33
CA CYS A 282 -11.00 5.59 3.19
C CYS A 282 -12.26 5.84 2.34
N ALA A 283 -12.11 5.82 1.02
CA ALA A 283 -13.20 6.07 0.08
C ALA A 283 -14.18 4.88 0.02
N PRO A 284 -15.44 5.10 -0.44
CA PRO A 284 -16.39 4.03 -0.70
C PRO A 284 -15.80 2.90 -1.55
N TYR A 285 -16.18 1.66 -1.23
CA TYR A 285 -15.61 0.45 -1.82
C TYR A 285 -16.10 0.18 -3.25
N LYS A 286 -17.33 0.60 -3.59
CA LYS A 286 -17.99 0.30 -4.87
C LYS A 286 -18.29 1.55 -5.68
N GLN A 287 -18.28 1.41 -7.01
CA GLN A 287 -18.75 2.43 -7.93
C GLN A 287 -20.20 2.83 -7.60
N GLY A 288 -20.45 4.14 -7.51
CA GLY A 288 -21.74 4.69 -7.09
C GLY A 288 -21.97 4.70 -5.57
N GLY A 289 -21.09 4.07 -4.79
CA GLY A 289 -21.19 4.05 -3.34
C GLY A 289 -20.94 5.43 -2.72
N SER A 290 -21.63 5.71 -1.62
CA SER A 290 -21.48 6.95 -0.88
C SER A 290 -21.61 6.74 0.63
N VAL A 291 -20.82 7.48 1.39
CA VAL A 291 -20.92 7.54 2.86
C VAL A 291 -21.08 8.98 3.31
N THR A 292 -21.77 9.15 4.43
CA THR A 292 -22.01 10.44 5.07
C THR A 292 -21.35 10.45 6.44
N VAL A 293 -20.40 11.35 6.64
CA VAL A 293 -19.88 11.67 7.97
C VAL A 293 -20.94 12.51 8.69
N LYS A 294 -21.65 11.89 9.64
CA LYS A 294 -22.71 12.52 10.44
C LYS A 294 -22.15 13.47 11.48
N ASP A 295 -21.11 13.00 12.17
CA ASP A 295 -20.43 13.73 13.22
C ASP A 295 -18.93 13.51 13.08
N PHE A 296 -18.19 14.60 13.19
CA PHE A 296 -16.74 14.61 13.20
C PHE A 296 -16.29 15.56 14.29
N GLN A 297 -15.59 15.02 15.27
CA GLN A 297 -15.08 15.78 16.41
C GLN A 297 -13.63 15.40 16.71
N ILE A 298 -12.92 16.34 17.32
CA ILE A 298 -11.59 16.12 17.87
C ILE A 298 -11.65 16.53 19.32
N VAL A 299 -11.19 15.64 20.20
CA VAL A 299 -11.13 15.87 21.64
C VAL A 299 -9.69 15.92 22.10
N LYS A 300 -9.39 16.71 23.14
CA LYS A 300 -8.07 16.78 23.75
C LYS A 300 -7.96 15.71 24.85
N GLY A 301 -7.21 14.66 24.57
CA GLY A 301 -7.05 13.48 25.42
C GLY A 301 -7.21 12.17 24.66
N LYS A 302 -7.06 11.06 25.38
CA LYS A 302 -7.19 9.69 24.85
C LYS A 302 -8.60 9.09 24.98
N TYR A 303 -9.51 9.79 25.66
CA TYR A 303 -10.85 9.29 25.95
C TYR A 303 -11.89 9.96 25.08
N THR A 304 -12.88 9.21 24.60
CA THR A 304 -13.92 9.75 23.71
C THR A 304 -14.86 10.76 24.35
N ASN A 305 -14.89 10.86 25.68
CA ASN A 305 -15.62 11.88 26.45
C ASN A 305 -14.73 13.03 26.93
N SER A 306 -13.47 13.11 26.46
CA SER A 306 -12.59 14.25 26.78
C SER A 306 -13.14 15.55 26.19
N SER A 307 -12.65 16.70 26.65
CA SER A 307 -13.10 18.01 26.17
C SER A 307 -12.94 18.15 24.66
N SER A 308 -14.06 18.37 23.96
CA SER A 308 -14.08 18.63 22.52
C SER A 308 -13.37 19.94 22.23
N VAL A 309 -12.38 19.90 21.34
CA VAL A 309 -11.62 21.06 20.85
C VAL A 309 -11.99 21.41 19.41
N TYR A 310 -12.69 20.51 18.72
CA TYR A 310 -13.22 20.75 17.40
C TYR A 310 -14.48 19.90 17.20
N LYS A 311 -15.49 20.48 16.57
CA LYS A 311 -16.67 19.79 16.07
C LYS A 311 -17.02 20.36 14.71
N ASN A 312 -17.17 19.49 13.72
CA ASN A 312 -17.53 19.91 12.39
C ASN A 312 -19.01 20.34 12.36
N PRO A 313 -19.34 21.51 11.77
CA PRO A 313 -20.70 22.05 11.83
C PRO A 313 -21.69 21.35 10.88
N SER A 314 -21.18 20.64 9.87
CA SER A 314 -22.00 20.11 8.77
C SER A 314 -21.74 18.63 8.53
N ARG A 315 -22.71 17.95 7.91
CA ARG A 315 -22.49 16.61 7.38
C ARG A 315 -21.61 16.67 6.15
N ILE A 316 -20.76 15.66 5.95
CA ILE A 316 -19.84 15.60 4.81
C ILE A 316 -20.10 14.31 4.03
N ASN A 317 -20.40 14.45 2.74
CA ASN A 317 -20.62 13.32 1.86
C ASN A 317 -19.32 12.94 1.15
N ILE A 318 -18.96 11.67 1.23
CA ILE A 318 -17.81 11.09 0.53
C ILE A 318 -18.36 10.10 -0.49
N THR A 319 -18.05 10.35 -1.76
CA THR A 319 -18.48 9.49 -2.87
C THR A 319 -17.32 8.65 -3.37
N TYR A 320 -17.65 7.55 -4.06
CA TYR A 320 -16.66 6.69 -4.70
C TYR A 320 -15.72 7.48 -5.60
N SER A 321 -14.41 7.23 -5.44
CA SER A 321 -13.37 7.73 -6.32
C SER A 321 -12.53 6.55 -6.83
N PRO A 322 -12.44 6.34 -8.16
CA PRO A 322 -11.61 5.28 -8.70
C PRO A 322 -10.12 5.56 -8.48
N GLU A 323 -9.71 6.82 -8.55
CA GLU A 323 -8.31 7.24 -8.42
C GLU A 323 -7.87 7.33 -6.95
N ASN A 324 -8.72 7.91 -6.09
CA ASN A 324 -8.35 8.17 -4.70
C ASN A 324 -8.93 7.11 -3.76
N SER A 325 -8.06 6.42 -3.03
CA SER A 325 -8.44 5.44 -2.00
C SER A 325 -8.81 6.06 -0.66
N VAL A 326 -8.46 7.33 -0.46
CA VAL A 326 -8.69 8.12 0.76
C VAL A 326 -9.20 9.49 0.36
N THR A 327 -10.22 9.98 1.08
CA THR A 327 -10.80 11.31 0.90
C THR A 327 -10.54 12.15 2.14
N LYS A 328 -10.00 13.36 1.94
CA LYS A 328 -9.79 14.34 3.01
C LYS A 328 -11.12 14.88 3.53
N VAL A 329 -11.37 14.70 4.81
CA VAL A 329 -12.39 15.40 5.57
C VAL A 329 -11.75 16.67 6.17
N PRO A 330 -12.11 17.88 5.71
CA PRO A 330 -11.45 19.11 6.14
C PRO A 330 -11.78 19.46 7.60
N VAL A 331 -10.77 19.99 8.30
CA VAL A 331 -10.94 20.67 9.59
C VAL A 331 -11.07 22.15 9.29
N VAL A 332 -12.31 22.64 9.18
CA VAL A 332 -12.61 24.03 8.84
C VAL A 332 -11.94 25.01 9.82
N GLY A 333 -11.21 25.99 9.29
CA GLY A 333 -10.41 26.96 10.08
C GLY A 333 -9.05 26.44 10.55
N GLY A 334 -8.86 25.11 10.53
CA GLY A 334 -7.70 24.38 11.04
C GLY A 334 -7.56 24.43 12.56
N LEU A 335 -7.15 23.31 13.16
CA LEU A 335 -7.04 23.14 14.60
C LEU A 335 -5.56 23.19 15.03
N LYS A 336 -5.20 24.06 15.98
CA LYS A 336 -3.85 24.06 16.57
C LYS A 336 -3.69 22.81 17.46
N ILE A 337 -2.76 21.94 17.09
CA ILE A 337 -2.35 20.75 17.84
C ILE A 337 -1.03 21.07 18.53
N LYS A 338 -1.01 20.92 19.86
CA LYS A 338 0.19 21.16 20.66
C LYS A 338 1.06 19.92 20.68
N LYS A 339 2.38 20.13 20.58
CA LYS A 339 3.38 19.07 20.71
C LYS A 339 3.22 18.32 22.02
N PHE A 340 3.45 17.00 21.97
CA PHE A 340 3.39 16.09 23.11
C PHE A 340 2.06 16.05 23.88
N ALA A 341 0.99 16.61 23.30
CA ALA A 341 -0.36 16.47 23.82
C ALA A 341 -1.13 15.44 23.01
N TRP A 342 -1.93 14.62 23.71
CA TRP A 342 -2.78 13.62 23.09
C TRP A 342 -4.09 14.23 22.60
N TYR A 343 -4.52 13.81 21.42
CA TYR A 343 -5.79 14.15 20.82
C TYR A 343 -6.43 12.89 20.25
N SER A 344 -7.77 12.85 20.23
CA SER A 344 -8.50 11.76 19.57
C SER A 344 -9.41 12.32 18.50
N VAL A 345 -9.27 11.81 17.27
CA VAL A 345 -10.25 12.02 16.20
C VAL A 345 -11.39 11.02 16.39
N ILE A 346 -12.63 11.47 16.23
CA ILE A 346 -13.83 10.64 16.38
C ILE A 346 -14.77 10.93 15.22
N PHE A 347 -15.16 9.87 14.53
CA PHE A 347 -16.05 9.89 13.39
C PHE A 347 -17.28 9.02 13.65
N CYS A 348 -18.46 9.57 13.37
CA CYS A 348 -19.70 8.80 13.24
C CYS A 348 -20.11 8.85 11.76
N ILE A 349 -20.03 7.71 11.08
CA ILE A 349 -20.26 7.61 9.64
C ILE A 349 -21.48 6.70 9.39
N GLU A 350 -22.28 7.01 8.37
CA GLU A 350 -23.38 6.18 7.87
C GLU A 350 -23.33 6.05 6.34
N GLY A 351 -24.08 5.09 5.80
CA GLY A 351 -24.16 4.83 4.35
C GLY A 351 -23.48 3.52 3.94
N ASP A 352 -22.97 3.49 2.71
CA ASP A 352 -22.32 2.32 2.13
C ASP A 352 -21.02 1.93 2.85
N HIS A 353 -20.34 0.90 2.38
CA HIS A 353 -19.06 0.48 2.92
C HIS A 353 -17.91 1.26 2.28
N THR A 354 -16.91 1.62 3.07
CA THR A 354 -15.63 2.09 2.55
C THR A 354 -14.64 0.95 2.49
N TYR A 355 -13.51 1.18 1.84
CA TYR A 355 -12.31 0.40 2.17
C TYR A 355 -11.95 0.58 3.65
N LYS A 356 -11.15 -0.35 4.19
CA LYS A 356 -10.39 -0.15 5.41
C LYS A 356 -8.91 -0.07 5.07
N CYS A 357 -8.17 0.66 5.89
CA CYS A 357 -6.73 0.53 5.95
C CYS A 357 -6.31 -0.62 6.89
N VAL A 358 -5.22 -1.30 6.54
CA VAL A 358 -4.53 -2.34 7.33
C VAL A 358 -3.03 -2.10 7.29
N ASP A 359 -2.24 -2.91 7.99
CA ASP A 359 -0.77 -2.74 8.05
C ASP A 359 -0.40 -1.29 8.42
N CYS A 360 -0.95 -0.86 9.56
CA CYS A 360 -0.84 0.52 10.01
C CYS A 360 0.34 0.68 10.99
N SER A 361 1.15 1.71 10.76
CA SER A 361 2.26 2.09 11.62
C SER A 361 1.77 2.89 12.82
N GLN A 362 2.22 2.49 14.01
CA GLN A 362 1.98 3.26 15.24
C GLN A 362 2.82 4.53 15.32
N LYS A 363 3.93 4.61 14.58
CA LYS A 363 4.77 5.79 14.47
C LYS A 363 5.05 6.10 13.01
N VAL A 364 4.97 7.38 12.64
CA VAL A 364 5.19 7.84 11.26
C VAL A 364 6.01 9.13 11.29
N GLN A 365 7.11 9.17 10.55
CA GLN A 365 7.86 10.41 10.30
C GLN A 365 7.15 11.21 9.20
N GLY A 366 6.66 12.40 9.53
CA GLY A 366 6.04 13.31 8.57
C GLY A 366 7.00 14.37 8.03
N PRO A 367 6.61 15.08 6.96
CA PRO A 367 7.41 16.17 6.41
C PRO A 367 7.80 17.23 7.46
N GLY A 368 9.06 17.67 7.35
CA GLY A 368 9.74 18.62 8.26
C GLY A 368 9.92 18.10 9.69
N ASP A 369 10.25 16.81 9.81
CA ASP A 369 10.61 16.13 11.05
C ASP A 369 9.55 16.14 12.17
N VAL A 370 8.29 16.11 11.77
CA VAL A 370 7.18 15.92 12.71
C VAL A 370 6.90 14.43 12.84
N GLU A 371 7.24 13.87 13.99
CA GLU A 371 6.87 12.51 14.36
C GLU A 371 5.41 12.47 14.80
N TRP A 372 4.67 11.51 14.25
CA TRP A 372 3.30 11.19 14.64
C TRP A 372 3.29 9.86 15.37
N GLU A 373 2.66 9.82 16.53
CA GLU A 373 2.45 8.60 17.31
C GLU A 373 0.95 8.32 17.47
N PHE A 374 0.54 7.09 17.20
CA PHE A 374 -0.84 6.63 17.25
C PHE A 374 -1.04 5.58 18.34
N THR A 375 -2.15 5.70 19.08
CA THR A 375 -2.56 4.73 20.09
C THR A 375 -4.06 4.46 20.02
N ASN A 376 -4.49 3.36 20.64
CA ASN A 376 -5.91 3.03 20.71
C ASN A 376 -6.66 4.04 21.58
N THR A 377 -7.79 4.51 21.06
CA THR A 377 -8.68 5.41 21.80
C THR A 377 -9.41 4.65 22.90
N SER A 378 -9.52 5.26 24.08
CA SER A 378 -10.30 4.72 25.20
C SER A 378 -11.75 5.17 25.08
N PHE A 379 -12.68 4.22 24.98
CA PHE A 379 -14.09 4.50 24.76
C PHE A 379 -14.82 4.68 26.09
N HIS A 380 -15.56 5.78 26.23
CA HIS A 380 -16.54 5.92 27.30
C HIS A 380 -17.65 4.87 27.14
N GLN A 381 -18.24 4.42 28.26
CA GLN A 381 -19.21 3.32 28.29
C GLN A 381 -20.46 3.56 27.43
N SER A 382 -20.85 4.83 27.24
CA SER A 382 -21.99 5.21 26.40
C SER A 382 -21.69 5.18 24.89
N HIS A 383 -20.43 5.05 24.48
CA HIS A 383 -20.03 5.08 23.08
C HIS A 383 -19.78 3.67 22.56
N GLN A 384 -20.37 3.35 21.41
CA GLN A 384 -20.15 2.07 20.75
C GLN A 384 -18.96 2.16 19.79
N ASN A 385 -17.94 1.33 20.02
CA ASN A 385 -16.75 1.27 19.17
C ASN A 385 -17.03 0.53 17.86
N ASN A 386 -16.63 1.09 16.72
CA ASN A 386 -16.67 0.45 15.40
C ASN A 386 -15.42 -0.40 15.09
N ARG A 387 -14.58 -0.65 16.10
CA ARG A 387 -13.32 -1.43 16.07
C ARG A 387 -12.18 -0.77 15.30
N CYS A 388 -12.22 0.54 15.10
CA CYS A 388 -11.06 1.28 14.59
C CYS A 388 -9.97 1.29 15.67
N ASP A 389 -8.75 0.89 15.29
CA ASP A 389 -7.61 0.78 16.19
C ASP A 389 -6.30 1.16 15.47
N THR A 390 -5.17 1.00 16.16
CA THR A 390 -3.86 1.31 15.57
C THR A 390 -3.48 0.41 14.41
N VAL A 391 -4.08 -0.76 14.24
CA VAL A 391 -3.73 -1.77 13.24
C VAL A 391 -4.61 -1.65 11.99
N CYS A 392 -5.88 -1.29 12.15
CA CYS A 392 -6.82 -1.14 11.04
C CYS A 392 -7.97 -0.16 11.33
N GLY A 393 -8.65 0.27 10.27
CA GLY A 393 -9.83 1.13 10.37
C GLY A 393 -10.05 1.97 9.13
N PRO A 394 -10.94 2.96 9.17
CA PRO A 394 -11.19 3.82 8.01
C PRO A 394 -10.34 5.10 8.01
N ILE A 395 -9.68 5.42 9.13
CA ILE A 395 -8.86 6.63 9.30
C ILE A 395 -7.44 6.33 8.81
N ALA A 396 -7.00 6.98 7.73
CA ALA A 396 -5.75 6.63 7.03
C ALA A 396 -4.72 7.78 6.98
N ASP A 397 -5.17 9.00 6.67
CA ASP A 397 -4.27 10.14 6.44
C ASP A 397 -4.52 11.26 7.45
N PHE A 398 -3.50 12.08 7.73
CA PHE A 398 -3.63 13.33 8.48
C PHE A 398 -2.97 14.45 7.69
N TYR A 399 -3.68 15.57 7.56
CA TYR A 399 -3.25 16.74 6.79
C TYR A 399 -2.98 17.88 7.76
N TYR A 400 -1.84 18.55 7.61
CA TYR A 400 -1.42 19.59 8.53
C TYR A 400 -0.49 20.62 7.88
N MET A 401 -0.32 21.75 8.55
CA MET A 401 0.70 22.75 8.26
C MET A 401 1.59 22.92 9.48
N GLN A 402 2.89 23.06 9.28
CA GLN A 402 3.79 23.42 10.37
C GLN A 402 3.59 24.88 10.75
N LEU A 403 3.50 25.15 12.05
CA LEU A 403 3.43 26.52 12.55
C LEU A 403 4.85 27.11 12.56
N GLN A 404 5.07 28.21 11.84
CA GLN A 404 6.34 28.92 11.92
C GLN A 404 6.45 29.65 13.25
N LYS A 405 7.68 29.98 13.68
CA LYS A 405 7.95 30.64 14.98
C LYS A 405 7.15 31.93 15.23
N ASN A 406 6.60 32.56 14.19
CA ASN A 406 5.81 33.79 14.28
C ASN A 406 4.30 33.58 14.56
N ASP A 407 3.82 32.33 14.59
CA ASP A 407 2.41 31.98 14.86
C ASP A 407 2.14 31.44 16.29
N MET A 408 3.18 31.42 17.12
CA MET A 408 3.13 31.16 18.56
C MET A 408 2.78 32.42 19.33
#